data_AF-A0A7S1T8I5-F1
#
_entry.id   AF-A0A7S1T8I5-F1
#
_cell.length_a   1.000
_cell.length_b   1.000
_cell.length_c   1.000
_cell.angle_alpha   90.00
_cell.angle_beta   90.00
_cell.angle_gamma   90.00
#
_symmetry.space_group_name_H-M   'P 1'
#
loop_
_entity.id
_entity.type
_entity.pdbx_description
1 polymer ?
#
loop_
_entity_poly.entity_id
_entity_poly.type
_entity_poly.pdbx_seq_one_letter_code
_entity_poly.pdbx_strand_id
1 'polypeptide(L)'
;DPPVVLGKLPPSFVSQMANKLKVGRPVRFSIRGGGIQFEEGQAVGADLHFEGVSNPRRGRVDSISKILFQYQARRRPLTFELLLDEASSQLPVDSQHEMAD
;
A
#
# COMPACT_ATOMS: atom_id res chain seq x y z
N ASP A 1 26.99 4.18 -0.59
CA ASP A 1 25.78 3.85 -1.36
C ASP A 1 25.86 4.32 -2.79
N PRO A 2 25.61 3.42 -3.76
CA PRO A 2 25.35 3.86 -5.13
C PRO A 2 24.04 4.66 -5.17
N PRO A 3 23.96 5.72 -5.99
CA PRO A 3 22.75 6.52 -6.09
C PRO A 3 21.60 5.65 -6.63
N VAL A 4 20.47 5.62 -5.91
CA VAL A 4 19.24 5.01 -6.40
C VAL A 4 18.80 5.80 -7.63
N VAL A 5 18.97 5.21 -8.81
CA VAL A 5 18.50 5.81 -10.07
C VAL A 5 16.99 5.67 -10.11
N LEU A 6 16.29 6.65 -9.56
CA LEU A 6 14.85 6.76 -9.73
C LEU A 6 14.56 7.03 -11.21
N GLY A 7 13.80 6.12 -11.84
CA GLY A 7 13.32 6.32 -13.21
C GLY A 7 12.56 7.65 -13.32
N LYS A 8 12.75 8.35 -14.44
CA LYS A 8 11.97 9.56 -14.75
C LYS A 8 10.69 9.17 -15.48
N LEU A 9 9.60 9.87 -15.18
CA LEU A 9 8.39 9.73 -16.00
C LEU A 9 8.70 10.15 -17.45
N PRO A 10 8.16 9.44 -18.45
CA PRO A 10 8.33 9.81 -19.85
C PRO A 10 7.90 11.27 -20.09
N PRO A 11 8.66 12.08 -20.85
CA PRO A 11 8.32 13.49 -21.09
C PRO A 11 6.92 13.67 -21.69
N SER A 12 6.54 12.80 -22.62
CA SER A 12 5.21 12.79 -23.26
C SER A 12 4.06 12.62 -22.25
N PHE A 13 4.25 11.76 -21.26
CA PHE A 13 3.27 11.53 -20.20
C PHE A 13 3.13 12.75 -19.29
N VAL A 14 4.25 13.38 -18.93
CA VAL A 14 4.24 14.63 -18.14
C VAL A 14 3.54 15.76 -18.90
N SER A 15 3.81 15.91 -20.20
CA SER A 15 3.15 16.92 -21.03
C SER A 15 1.64 16.69 -21.14
N GLN A 16 1.19 15.46 -21.39
CA GLN A 16 -0.25 15.13 -21.44
C GLN A 16 -0.96 15.40 -20.11
N MET A 17 -0.25 15.21 -19.00
CA MET A 17 -0.81 15.33 -17.66
C MET A 17 -0.42 16.63 -16.95
N ALA A 18 0.14 17.62 -17.65
CA ALA A 18 0.76 18.83 -17.06
C ALA A 18 -0.15 19.60 -16.08
N ASN A 19 -1.46 19.62 -16.33
CA ASN A 19 -2.43 20.28 -15.46
C ASN A 19 -2.72 19.50 -14.15
N LYS A 20 -2.44 18.19 -14.14
CA LYS A 20 -2.73 17.25 -13.06
C LYS A 20 -1.47 16.87 -12.26
N LEU A 21 -0.35 16.67 -12.95
CA LEU A 21 0.97 16.33 -12.38
C LEU A 21 1.76 17.61 -12.10
N LYS A 22 1.56 18.18 -10.91
CA LYS A 22 2.43 19.24 -10.39
C LYS A 22 3.44 18.63 -9.42
N VAL A 23 4.64 19.19 -9.38
CA VAL A 23 5.65 18.83 -8.36
C VAL A 23 5.03 18.92 -6.97
N GLY A 24 5.28 17.92 -6.13
CA GLY A 24 4.74 17.84 -4.77
C GLY A 24 3.29 17.35 -4.68
N ARG A 25 2.64 17.00 -5.80
CA ARG A 25 1.28 16.46 -5.79
C ARG A 25 1.31 14.93 -5.76
N PRO A 26 0.67 14.27 -4.78
CA PRO A 26 0.62 12.82 -4.72
C PRO A 26 -0.22 12.26 -5.88
N VAL A 27 0.24 11.14 -6.42
CA VAL A 27 -0.41 10.40 -7.50
C VAL A 27 -0.83 9.03 -7.00
N ARG A 28 -1.79 8.42 -7.69
CA ARG A 28 -2.31 7.11 -7.35
C ARG A 28 -2.04 6.13 -8.48
N PHE A 29 -1.59 4.94 -8.08
CA PHE A 29 -1.43 3.79 -8.96
C PHE A 29 -2.19 2.60 -8.36
N SER A 30 -2.77 1.76 -9.21
CA SER A 30 -3.17 0.40 -8.85
C SER A 30 -2.12 -0.60 -9.33
N ILE A 31 -2.02 -1.72 -8.60
CA ILE A 31 -1.26 -2.89 -9.06
C ILE A 31 -2.23 -3.74 -9.87
N ARG A 32 -1.85 -4.05 -11.12
CA ARG A 32 -2.63 -4.89 -12.01
C ARG A 32 -2.26 -6.36 -11.84
N GLY A 33 -2.79 -7.22 -12.73
CA GLY A 33 -2.60 -8.67 -12.66
C GLY A 33 -1.13 -9.10 -12.69
N GLY A 34 -0.21 -8.28 -13.23
CA GLY A 34 1.23 -8.55 -13.19
C GLY A 34 1.87 -8.44 -11.79
N GLY A 35 1.15 -7.93 -10.79
CA GLY A 35 1.57 -7.95 -9.39
C GLY A 35 2.82 -7.13 -9.10
N ILE A 36 3.48 -7.47 -7.99
CA ILE A 36 4.81 -6.96 -7.61
C ILE A 36 5.82 -8.08 -7.89
N GLN A 37 6.91 -7.74 -8.56
CA GLN A 37 7.99 -8.64 -8.90
C GLN A 37 9.06 -8.60 -7.81
N PHE A 38 9.50 -9.77 -7.37
CA PHE A 38 10.54 -9.93 -6.37
C PHE A 38 11.71 -10.73 -6.93
N GLU A 39 12.92 -10.28 -6.63
CA GLU A 39 14.16 -11.04 -6.83
C GLU A 39 14.90 -11.09 -5.49
N GLU A 40 15.31 -12.28 -5.06
CA GLU A 40 16.00 -12.50 -3.78
C GLU A 40 15.27 -11.91 -2.56
N GLY A 41 13.93 -11.90 -2.60
CA GLY A 41 13.09 -11.34 -1.53
C GLY A 41 12.98 -9.81 -1.54
N GLN A 42 13.59 -9.13 -2.51
CA GLN A 42 13.47 -7.68 -2.69
C GLN A 42 12.55 -7.34 -3.85
N ALA A 43 11.68 -6.35 -3.65
CA ALA A 43 10.79 -5.86 -4.70
C ALA A 43 11.62 -5.11 -5.76
N VAL A 44 11.63 -5.65 -6.98
CA VAL A 44 12.39 -5.09 -8.11
C VAL A 44 11.48 -4.38 -9.13
N GLY A 45 10.19 -4.67 -9.12
CA GLY A 45 9.23 -4.09 -10.07
C GLY A 45 7.78 -4.29 -9.67
N ALA A 46 6.88 -3.63 -10.38
CA ALA A 46 5.44 -3.84 -10.25
C ALA A 46 4.70 -3.44 -11.53
N ASP A 47 3.61 -4.13 -11.84
CA ASP A 47 2.67 -3.75 -12.90
C ASP A 47 1.76 -2.61 -12.41
N LEU A 48 2.30 -1.39 -12.48
CA LEU A 48 1.65 -0.18 -12.00
C LEU A 48 0.78 0.45 -13.10
N HIS A 49 -0.49 0.66 -12.79
CA HIS A 49 -1.41 1.43 -13.60
C HIS A 49 -1.72 2.77 -12.97
N PHE A 50 -1.46 3.86 -13.69
CA PHE A 50 -1.75 5.20 -13.22
C PHE A 50 -3.26 5.48 -13.19
N GLU A 51 -3.79 5.80 -12.02
CA GLU A 51 -5.22 6.11 -11.81
C GLU A 51 -5.50 7.62 -11.77
N GLY A 52 -4.47 8.45 -11.61
CA GLY A 52 -4.60 9.90 -11.56
C GLY A 52 -3.97 10.54 -10.33
N VAL A 53 -4.43 11.76 -10.04
CA VAL A 53 -4.02 12.51 -8.84
C VAL A 53 -4.67 11.87 -7.62
N SER A 54 -3.88 11.54 -6.62
CA SER A 54 -4.42 11.07 -5.34
C SER A 54 -5.20 12.21 -4.69
N ASN A 55 -6.40 11.94 -4.16
CA ASN A 55 -7.15 12.94 -3.42
C ASN A 55 -6.39 13.26 -2.11
N PRO A 56 -5.82 14.46 -1.95
CA PRO A 56 -5.11 14.80 -0.72
C PRO A 56 -6.05 14.84 0.51
N ARG A 57 -7.37 14.82 0.29
CA ARG A 57 -8.41 14.83 1.34
C ARG A 57 -8.81 13.45 1.83
N ARG A 58 -8.34 12.34 1.22
CA ARG A 58 -8.49 11.03 1.86
C ARG A 58 -7.45 10.91 2.97
N GLY A 59 -7.88 11.39 4.14
CA GLY A 59 -7.35 11.04 5.45
C GLY A 59 -5.91 11.48 5.69
N ARG A 60 -5.68 12.79 5.85
CA ARG A 60 -4.61 13.20 6.77
C ARG A 60 -5.09 12.70 8.13
N VAL A 61 -4.65 11.48 8.51
CA VAL A 61 -4.73 11.00 9.89
C VAL A 61 -4.32 12.19 10.74
N ASP A 62 -5.20 12.61 11.65
CA ASP A 62 -4.92 13.78 12.47
C ASP A 62 -3.56 13.58 13.16
N SER A 63 -2.88 14.68 13.50
CA SER A 63 -1.53 14.57 14.08
C SER A 63 -1.51 13.70 15.34
N ILE A 64 -2.61 13.61 16.08
CA ILE A 64 -2.72 12.78 17.28
C ILE A 64 -2.68 11.30 16.89
N SER A 65 -3.49 10.88 15.93
CA SER A 65 -3.52 9.52 15.43
C SER A 65 -2.16 9.09 14.83
N LYS A 66 -1.41 10.00 14.21
CA LYS A 66 -0.03 9.75 13.77
C LYS A 66 0.94 9.56 14.93
N ILE A 67 0.86 10.43 15.95
CA ILE A 67 1.72 10.36 17.15
C ILE A 67 1.42 9.06 17.91
N LEU A 68 0.14 8.73 18.10
CA LEU A 68 -0.28 7.50 18.77
C LEU A 68 0.20 6.26 18.04
N PHE A 69 0.04 6.22 16.70
CA PHE A 69 0.55 5.11 15.91
C PHE A 69 2.08 4.96 16.06
N GLN A 70 2.84 6.05 15.96
CA GLN A 70 4.29 5.99 16.15
C GLN A 70 4.69 5.60 17.58
N TYR A 71 3.99 6.11 18.60
CA TYR A 71 4.21 5.76 19.99
C TYR A 71 4.01 4.27 20.21
N GLN A 72 2.91 3.72 19.70
CA GLN A 72 2.60 2.30 19.80
C GLN A 72 3.60 1.45 19.03
N ALA A 73 3.94 1.82 17.79
CA ALA A 73 4.92 1.09 16.99
C ALA A 73 6.30 0.99 17.67
N ARG A 74 6.71 2.01 18.43
CA ARG A 74 8.00 2.01 19.16
C ARG A 74 7.97 1.22 20.48
N ARG A 75 6.82 1.10 21.13
CA ARG A 75 6.69 0.45 22.45
C ARG A 75 6.13 -0.96 22.38
N ARG A 76 5.30 -1.23 21.39
CA ARG A 76 4.61 -2.50 21.15
C ARG A 76 4.59 -2.73 19.63
N PRO A 77 5.76 -3.01 19.04
CA PRO A 77 5.83 -3.29 17.61
C PRO A 77 4.93 -4.49 17.30
N LEU A 78 4.05 -4.32 16.30
CA LEU A 78 3.34 -5.46 15.74
C LEU A 78 4.36 -6.34 15.02
N THR A 79 4.40 -7.62 15.39
CA THR A 79 5.19 -8.62 14.69
C THR A 79 4.32 -9.35 13.67
N PHE A 80 4.95 -10.02 12.72
CA PHE A 80 4.25 -10.78 11.70
C PHE A 80 3.48 -11.96 12.30
N GLU A 81 4.02 -12.59 13.34
CA GLU A 81 3.40 -13.69 14.07
C GLU A 81 2.10 -13.25 14.74
N LEU A 82 2.08 -12.08 15.38
CA LEU A 82 0.86 -11.53 15.98
C LEU A 82 -0.23 -11.24 14.94
N LEU A 83 0.18 -10.80 13.74
CA LEU A 83 -0.75 -10.59 12.63
C LEU A 83 -1.30 -11.91 12.09
N LEU A 84 -0.46 -12.94 12.00
CA LEU A 84 -0.84 -14.30 11.59
C LEU A 84 -1.80 -14.94 12.59
N ASP A 85 -1.51 -14.84 13.89
CA ASP A 85 -2.35 -15.38 14.96
C ASP A 85 -3.73 -14.73 14.94
N GLU A 86 -3.79 -13.40 14.81
CA GLU A 86 -5.06 -12.67 14.72
C GLU A 86 -5.83 -12.95 13.42
N ALA A 87 -5.15 -13.06 12.29
CA ALA A 87 -5.80 -13.43 11.03
C ALA A 87 -6.37 -14.87 11.08
N SER A 88 -5.67 -15.76 11.78
CA SER A 88 -6.08 -17.16 11.95
C SER A 88 -7.22 -17.30 12.97
N SER A 89 -7.28 -16.42 13.98
CA SER A 89 -8.38 -16.39 14.96
C SER A 89 -9.70 -15.90 14.37
N GLN A 90 -9.65 -15.19 13.24
CA GLN A 90 -10.82 -14.67 12.51
C GLN A 90 -11.35 -15.61 11.42
N LEU A 91 -10.88 -16.86 11.35
CA LEU A 91 -11.49 -17.86 10.48
C LEU A 91 -12.97 -18.07 10.87
N PRO A 92 -13.90 -18.13 9.89
CA PRO A 92 -15.29 -18.44 10.18
C PRO A 92 -15.39 -19.79 10.89
N VAL A 93 -16.25 -19.86 11.90
CA VAL A 93 -16.74 -21.13 12.44
C VAL A 93 -17.60 -21.79 11.36
N ASP A 94 -16.98 -22.47 10.40
CA ASP A 94 -17.67 -23.48 9.60
C ASP A 94 -17.94 -24.67 10.52
N SER A 95 -19.10 -24.67 11.17
CA SER A 95 -19.60 -25.82 11.93
C SER A 95 -21.12 -25.75 12.13
N GLN A 96 -21.80 -26.53 11.29
CA GLN A 96 -23.06 -27.25 11.53
C GLN A 96 -24.38 -26.53 11.21
N HIS A 97 -24.77 -26.61 9.93
CA HIS A 97 -26.15 -26.95 9.57
C HIS A 97 -26.14 -28.23 8.74
N GLU A 98 -25.83 -29.34 9.41
CA GLU A 98 -26.05 -30.68 8.89
C GLU A 98 -27.50 -31.05 9.23
N MET A 99 -28.30 -31.22 8.18
CA MET A 99 -29.50 -32.08 8.09
C MET A 99 -30.46 -32.07 9.30
N ALA A 100 -31.57 -31.32 9.19
CA ALA A 100 -32.80 -31.62 9.91
C ALA A 100 -34.00 -31.48 8.95
N ASP A 101 -34.56 -32.65 8.61
CA ASP A 101 -35.86 -33.00 7.99
C ASP A 101 -36.41 -32.20 6.79
#